data_AF-A0A845A046-F1
#
_entry.id   AF-A0A845A046-F1
#
_cell.length_a   1.000
_cell.length_b   1.000
_cell.length_c   1.000
_cell.angle_alpha   90.00
_cell.angle_beta   90.00
_cell.angle_gamma   90.00
#
_symmetry.space_group_name_H-M   'P 1'
#
loop_
_entity.id
_entity.type
_entity.pdbx_description
1 polymer ?
#
loop_
_entity_poly.entity_id
_entity_poly.type
_entity_poly.pdbx_seq_one_letter_code
_entity_poly.pdbx_strand_id
1 'polypeptide(L)'
;MARAIARWNWAAAAAAAALLAGTAPLGATVRDGVEAWSRGDYAAAVAQWQAPAAAGDPDAMFNLGQAYRLGRGVVQDNARAEDLYRRAAQAGHVQAADTWGLMMFQDGRREQALPYVEAAARRGDPRAQYLIGIAHFNGDLVPLDWERAYALMTLANASGLPQAAPALVQMDTHIPIEQRQAGAALARSLEDEALAARQAELAAADLAVEGGVPRAGGSVSAPTLANAPAPRADQTVTVSPSVAAARAAVEQARQATGTASPAEAGASFANAAPVTIAPTPRPEPAPARVARIPDAATAVVSAPVPAATQRSGPWRVQLGAFGVAGNAERLWARVASRPEVAGRERLLLPTGRVTRLQAAGYASQGDAQAACNGLRRAGFECLVTRN
;
A
#
# COMPACT_ATOMS: atom_id res chain seq x y z
N MET A 1 17.18 -48.59 50.35
CA MET A 1 17.35 -47.13 50.13
C MET A 1 16.27 -46.67 49.16
N ALA A 2 15.25 -46.00 49.68
CA ALA A 2 14.05 -45.60 48.95
C ALA A 2 14.32 -44.34 48.09
N ARG A 3 13.86 -44.34 46.84
CA ARG A 3 13.89 -43.17 45.94
C ARG A 3 12.74 -42.23 46.30
N ALA A 4 13.08 -41.00 46.70
CA ALA A 4 12.11 -39.92 46.92
C ALA A 4 11.59 -39.39 45.57
N ILE A 5 10.28 -39.46 45.36
CA ILE A 5 9.57 -38.85 44.23
C ILE A 5 9.16 -37.44 44.66
N ALA A 6 9.74 -36.42 44.02
CA ALA A 6 9.33 -35.03 44.19
C ALA A 6 7.93 -34.82 43.58
N ARG A 7 6.95 -34.49 44.43
CA ARG A 7 5.60 -34.08 43.99
C ARG A 7 5.63 -32.58 43.72
N TRP A 8 5.64 -32.17 42.47
CA TRP A 8 5.37 -30.79 42.08
C TRP A 8 3.88 -30.50 42.29
N ASN A 9 3.57 -29.61 43.23
CA ASN A 9 2.23 -29.09 43.47
C ASN A 9 1.91 -28.03 42.40
N TRP A 10 1.00 -28.34 41.47
CA TRP A 10 0.50 -27.43 40.43
C TRP A 10 -0.44 -26.34 40.97
N ALA A 11 -0.74 -26.34 42.27
CA ALA A 11 -1.75 -25.47 42.87
C ALA A 11 -1.30 -24.02 43.14
N ALA A 12 -0.04 -23.66 42.87
CA ALA A 12 0.48 -22.29 43.12
C ALA A 12 0.70 -21.45 41.85
N ALA A 13 0.46 -21.98 40.64
CA ALA A 13 0.73 -21.27 39.38
C ALA A 13 -0.51 -20.59 38.77
N ALA A 14 -1.68 -20.64 39.40
CA ALA A 14 -2.95 -20.14 38.84
C ALA A 14 -3.47 -18.83 39.47
N ALA A 15 -2.65 -18.06 40.17
CA ALA A 15 -3.12 -16.88 40.93
C ALA A 15 -2.30 -15.59 40.72
N ALA A 16 -1.75 -15.35 39.52
CA ALA A 16 -1.02 -14.10 39.25
C ALA A 16 -1.18 -13.55 37.82
N ALA A 17 -2.40 -13.58 37.25
CA ALA A 17 -2.68 -12.91 35.97
C ALA A 17 -4.10 -12.33 35.88
N ALA A 18 -4.61 -11.74 36.96
CA ALA A 18 -5.87 -11.00 36.94
C ALA A 18 -5.81 -9.87 37.97
N LEU A 19 -5.15 -8.76 37.65
CA LEU A 19 -5.26 -7.48 38.38
C LEU A 19 -4.57 -6.34 37.62
N LEU A 20 -5.07 -6.02 36.42
CA LEU A 20 -5.01 -4.67 35.85
C LEU A 20 -6.31 -4.44 35.04
N ALA A 21 -7.46 -4.68 35.67
CA ALA A 21 -8.65 -3.96 35.27
C ALA A 21 -8.46 -2.52 35.78
N GLY A 22 -7.82 -1.68 34.97
CA GLY A 22 -7.76 -0.26 35.26
C GLY A 22 -9.18 0.25 35.46
N THR A 23 -9.43 1.02 36.52
CA THR A 23 -10.73 1.67 36.71
C THR A 23 -10.94 2.60 35.53
N ALA A 24 -11.87 2.26 34.63
CA ALA A 24 -12.23 3.14 33.53
C ALA A 24 -12.57 4.52 34.13
N PRO A 25 -12.05 5.62 33.56
CA PRO A 25 -12.30 6.95 34.08
C PRO A 25 -13.81 7.21 34.13
N LEU A 26 -14.28 7.80 35.23
CA LEU A 26 -15.67 8.24 35.34
C LEU A 26 -15.92 9.30 34.25
N GLY A 27 -16.94 9.08 33.43
CA GLY A 27 -17.24 9.96 32.30
C GLY A 27 -16.41 9.70 31.04
N ALA A 28 -15.87 8.49 30.87
CA ALA A 28 -15.08 8.14 29.69
C ALA A 28 -15.82 8.37 28.36
N THR A 29 -15.22 9.12 27.44
CA THR A 29 -15.78 9.39 26.11
C THR A 29 -14.86 8.94 24.98
N VAL A 30 -15.44 8.69 23.81
CA VAL A 30 -14.68 8.37 22.59
C VAL A 30 -13.69 9.49 22.25
N ARG A 31 -14.14 10.74 22.38
CA ARG A 31 -13.36 11.95 22.09
C ARG A 31 -12.15 12.07 22.99
N ASP A 32 -12.30 11.85 24.30
CA ASP A 32 -11.16 11.93 25.23
C ASP A 32 -10.10 10.88 24.91
N GLY A 33 -10.53 9.69 24.49
CA GLY A 33 -9.61 8.65 24.04
C GLY A 33 -8.88 9.04 22.75
N VAL A 34 -9.58 9.64 21.79
CA VAL A 34 -8.98 10.18 20.56
C VAL A 34 -7.95 11.27 20.87
N GLU A 35 -8.27 12.17 21.79
CA GLU A 35 -7.38 13.24 22.20
C GLU A 35 -6.13 12.68 22.89
N ALA A 36 -6.30 11.74 23.82
CA ALA A 36 -5.19 11.04 24.47
C ALA A 36 -4.28 10.33 23.46
N TRP A 37 -4.86 9.65 22.46
CA TRP A 37 -4.10 9.00 21.40
C TRP A 37 -3.29 10.00 20.58
N SER A 38 -3.88 11.15 20.24
CA SER A 38 -3.20 12.20 19.44
C SER A 38 -1.96 12.76 20.15
N ARG A 39 -1.94 12.74 21.50
CA ARG A 39 -0.77 13.12 22.32
C ARG A 39 0.23 11.98 22.53
N GLY A 40 -0.04 10.79 21.98
CA GLY A 40 0.77 9.59 22.19
C GLY A 40 0.52 8.87 23.52
N ASP A 41 -0.48 9.30 24.31
CA ASP A 41 -0.87 8.63 25.56
C ASP A 41 -1.83 7.48 25.26
N TYR A 42 -1.28 6.42 24.70
CA TYR A 42 -2.05 5.27 24.24
C TYR A 42 -2.72 4.49 25.37
N ALA A 43 -2.11 4.47 26.57
CA ALA A 43 -2.69 3.79 27.72
C ALA A 43 -3.93 4.52 28.23
N ALA A 44 -3.87 5.86 28.34
CA ALA A 44 -5.05 6.66 28.65
C ALA A 44 -6.11 6.54 27.56
N ALA A 45 -5.73 6.56 26.28
CA ALA A 45 -6.66 6.39 25.16
C ALA A 45 -7.45 5.08 25.27
N VAL A 46 -6.76 3.97 25.52
CA VAL A 46 -7.41 2.66 25.74
C VAL A 46 -8.35 2.72 26.93
N ALA A 47 -7.94 3.31 28.06
CA ALA A 47 -8.79 3.40 29.24
C ALA A 47 -10.09 4.18 28.96
N GLN A 48 -10.02 5.24 28.15
CA GLN A 48 -11.18 6.03 27.74
C GLN A 48 -12.13 5.26 26.80
N TRP A 49 -11.61 4.40 25.93
CA TRP A 49 -12.45 3.64 24.99
C TRP A 49 -13.11 2.39 25.57
N GLN A 50 -12.60 1.86 26.68
CA GLN A 50 -13.12 0.60 27.26
C GLN A 50 -14.62 0.66 27.59
N ALA A 51 -15.07 1.70 28.31
CA ALA A 51 -16.46 1.79 28.75
C ALA A 51 -17.43 2.06 27.58
N PRO A 52 -17.18 3.02 26.67
CA PRO A 52 -18.03 3.20 25.48
C PRO A 52 -18.08 1.95 24.58
N ALA A 53 -16.95 1.28 24.35
CA ALA A 53 -16.91 0.04 23.56
C ALA A 53 -17.71 -1.09 24.21
N ALA A 54 -17.69 -1.18 25.55
CA ALA A 54 -18.53 -2.13 26.28
C ALA A 54 -20.02 -1.77 26.20
N ALA A 55 -20.35 -0.48 26.11
CA ALA A 55 -21.71 0.03 25.98
C ALA A 55 -22.30 -0.12 24.56
N GLY A 56 -21.50 -0.54 23.57
CA GLY A 56 -21.97 -0.73 22.19
C GLY A 56 -21.53 0.35 21.22
N ASP A 57 -20.71 1.32 21.64
CA ASP A 57 -20.27 2.42 20.78
C ASP A 57 -19.36 1.91 19.64
N PRO A 58 -19.76 2.06 18.37
CA PRO A 58 -19.02 1.54 17.23
C PRO A 58 -17.64 2.19 17.05
N ASP A 59 -17.50 3.49 17.32
CA ASP A 59 -16.26 4.24 17.15
C ASP A 59 -15.24 3.80 18.22
N ALA A 60 -15.71 3.64 19.46
CA ALA A 60 -14.89 3.12 20.55
C ALA A 60 -14.41 1.69 20.29
N MET A 61 -15.28 0.82 19.75
CA MET A 61 -14.90 -0.53 19.35
C MET A 61 -13.83 -0.50 18.26
N PHE A 62 -14.01 0.32 17.22
CA PHE A 62 -13.01 0.47 16.18
C PHE A 62 -11.67 0.96 16.74
N ASN A 63 -11.67 2.00 17.56
CA ASN A 63 -10.48 2.59 18.15
C ASN A 63 -9.75 1.62 19.10
N LEU A 64 -10.50 0.87 19.90
CA LEU A 64 -9.93 -0.17 20.75
C LEU A 64 -9.37 -1.34 19.93
N GLY A 65 -10.03 -1.71 18.83
CA GLY A 65 -9.53 -2.69 17.86
C GLY A 65 -8.20 -2.25 17.25
N GLN A 66 -8.05 -0.96 16.96
CA GLN A 66 -6.80 -0.36 16.47
C GLN A 66 -5.69 -0.46 17.50
N ALA A 67 -5.98 -0.16 18.77
CA ALA A 67 -5.03 -0.29 19.87
C ALA A 67 -4.51 -1.73 20.00
N TYR A 68 -5.41 -2.72 19.99
CA TYR A 68 -5.04 -4.14 20.05
C TYR A 68 -4.26 -4.61 18.82
N ARG A 69 -4.63 -4.18 17.61
CA ARG A 69 -3.89 -4.54 16.40
C ARG A 69 -2.47 -3.97 16.42
N LEU A 70 -2.30 -2.76 16.92
CA LEU A 70 -1.02 -2.04 16.95
C LEU A 70 -0.16 -2.34 18.17
N GLY A 71 -0.71 -2.96 19.22
CA GLY A 71 -0.02 -3.08 20.50
C GLY A 71 0.25 -1.72 21.17
N ARG A 72 -0.61 -0.72 20.95
CA ARG A 72 -0.45 0.63 21.50
C ARG A 72 -1.33 0.80 22.73
N GLY A 73 -0.70 1.00 23.90
CA GLY A 73 -1.40 1.10 25.18
C GLY A 73 -1.93 -0.23 25.71
N VAL A 74 -1.83 -1.30 24.92
CA VAL A 74 -2.20 -2.69 25.26
C VAL A 74 -1.21 -3.65 24.61
N VAL A 75 -1.15 -4.88 25.11
CA VAL A 75 -0.46 -5.98 24.43
C VAL A 75 -1.14 -6.23 23.08
N GLN A 76 -0.35 -6.41 22.03
CA GLN A 76 -0.86 -6.69 20.69
C GLN A 76 -1.68 -8.00 20.69
N ASP A 77 -2.89 -7.93 20.14
CA ASP A 77 -3.82 -9.06 20.05
C ASP A 77 -4.70 -8.92 18.80
N ASN A 78 -4.31 -9.61 17.72
CA ASN A 78 -5.02 -9.53 16.45
C ASN A 78 -6.40 -10.19 16.49
N ALA A 79 -6.60 -11.22 17.33
CA ALA A 79 -7.89 -11.89 17.44
C ALA A 79 -8.90 -10.99 18.14
N ARG A 80 -8.48 -10.33 19.22
CA ARG A 80 -9.30 -9.32 19.91
C ARG A 80 -9.58 -8.10 19.04
N ALA A 81 -8.60 -7.67 18.25
CA ALA A 81 -8.81 -6.61 17.27
C ALA A 81 -9.87 -6.99 16.22
N GLU A 82 -9.78 -8.20 15.65
CA GLU A 82 -10.78 -8.67 14.67
C GLU A 82 -12.19 -8.72 15.26
N ASP A 83 -12.37 -9.22 16.49
CA ASP A 83 -13.67 -9.24 17.16
C ASP A 83 -14.27 -7.84 17.32
N LEU A 84 -13.44 -6.87 17.74
CA LEU A 84 -13.85 -5.48 17.88
C LEU A 84 -14.23 -4.86 16.54
N TYR A 85 -13.46 -5.08 15.47
CA TYR A 85 -13.82 -4.59 14.14
C TYR A 85 -15.10 -5.22 13.62
N ARG A 86 -15.27 -6.54 13.79
CA ARG A 86 -16.49 -7.25 13.40
C ARG A 86 -17.72 -6.66 14.10
N ARG A 87 -17.64 -6.43 15.42
CA ARG A 87 -18.75 -5.88 16.20
C ARG A 87 -19.05 -4.43 15.82
N ALA A 88 -18.02 -3.61 15.62
CA ALA A 88 -18.19 -2.25 15.11
C ALA A 88 -18.83 -2.23 13.72
N ALA A 89 -18.39 -3.10 12.81
CA ALA A 89 -18.95 -3.27 11.47
C ALA A 89 -20.43 -3.68 11.51
N GLN A 90 -20.78 -4.62 12.40
CA GLN A 90 -22.17 -5.04 12.63
C GLN A 90 -23.04 -3.92 13.22
N ALA A 91 -22.43 -2.98 13.93
CA ALA A 91 -23.07 -1.76 14.43
C ALA A 91 -23.07 -0.59 13.40
N GLY A 92 -22.64 -0.84 12.16
CA GLY A 92 -22.68 0.15 11.07
C GLY A 92 -21.39 0.95 10.87
N HIS A 93 -20.31 0.66 11.59
CA HIS A 93 -19.05 1.38 11.44
C HIS A 93 -18.34 1.00 10.13
N VAL A 94 -18.40 1.89 9.14
CA VAL A 94 -17.90 1.65 7.78
C VAL A 94 -16.40 1.30 7.75
N GLN A 95 -15.55 2.10 8.39
CA GLN A 95 -14.11 1.83 8.40
C GLN A 95 -13.75 0.53 9.15
N ALA A 96 -14.62 0.07 10.05
CA ALA A 96 -14.42 -1.20 10.74
C ALA A 96 -14.77 -2.36 9.82
N ALA A 97 -15.83 -2.22 9.02
CA ALA A 97 -16.18 -3.18 7.97
C ALA A 97 -15.05 -3.29 6.93
N ASP A 98 -14.46 -2.16 6.52
CA ASP A 98 -13.31 -2.13 5.59
C ASP A 98 -12.10 -2.84 6.19
N THR A 99 -11.75 -2.50 7.42
CA THR A 99 -10.60 -3.10 8.12
C THR A 99 -10.81 -4.60 8.34
N TRP A 100 -12.01 -5.01 8.74
CA TRP A 100 -12.36 -6.41 8.93
C TRP A 100 -12.31 -7.19 7.61
N GLY A 101 -12.86 -6.63 6.52
CA GLY A 101 -12.76 -7.18 5.18
C GLY A 101 -11.31 -7.41 4.74
N LEU A 102 -10.46 -6.39 4.92
CA LEU A 102 -9.03 -6.50 4.60
C LEU A 102 -8.30 -7.54 5.46
N MET A 103 -8.67 -7.70 6.74
CA MET A 103 -8.11 -8.75 7.61
C MET A 103 -8.53 -10.14 7.14
N MET A 104 -9.81 -10.35 6.87
CA MET A 104 -10.31 -11.63 6.34
C MET A 104 -9.59 -12.01 5.03
N PHE A 105 -9.37 -11.04 4.15
CA PHE A 105 -8.64 -11.27 2.90
C PHE A 105 -7.19 -11.70 3.15
N GLN A 106 -6.50 -11.05 4.09
CA GLN A 106 -5.13 -11.37 4.48
C GLN A 106 -4.99 -12.73 5.19
N ASP A 107 -6.03 -13.20 5.85
CA ASP A 107 -6.05 -14.49 6.54
C ASP A 107 -6.52 -15.64 5.64
N GLY A 108 -6.70 -15.37 4.35
CA GLY A 108 -7.05 -16.37 3.34
C GLY A 108 -8.55 -16.63 3.22
N ARG A 109 -9.40 -15.94 3.98
CA ARG A 109 -10.87 -16.01 3.91
C ARG A 109 -11.41 -15.12 2.77
N ARG A 110 -10.78 -15.20 1.59
CA ARG A 110 -10.92 -14.21 0.51
C ARG A 110 -12.33 -14.13 -0.04
N GLU A 111 -13.03 -15.25 -0.18
CA GLU A 111 -14.42 -15.30 -0.66
C GLU A 111 -15.38 -14.63 0.33
N GLN A 112 -15.18 -14.83 1.64
CA GLN A 112 -15.97 -14.16 2.68
C GLN A 112 -15.66 -12.66 2.75
N ALA A 113 -14.41 -12.28 2.45
CA ALA A 113 -13.95 -10.91 2.47
C ALA A 113 -14.44 -10.09 1.27
N LEU A 114 -14.63 -10.74 0.12
CA LEU A 114 -14.89 -10.09 -1.17
C LEU A 114 -15.96 -8.98 -1.12
N PRO A 115 -17.19 -9.19 -0.57
CA PRO A 115 -18.19 -8.12 -0.54
C PRO A 115 -17.75 -6.89 0.27
N TYR A 116 -16.97 -7.08 1.34
CA TYR A 116 -16.43 -6.00 2.15
C TYR A 116 -15.31 -5.26 1.43
N VAL A 117 -14.40 -6.01 0.78
CA VAL A 117 -13.29 -5.43 0.03
C VAL A 117 -13.78 -4.69 -1.22
N GLU A 118 -14.79 -5.21 -1.92
CA GLU A 118 -15.42 -4.48 -3.03
C GLU A 118 -16.10 -3.19 -2.57
N ALA A 119 -16.80 -3.23 -1.42
CA ALA A 119 -17.40 -2.03 -0.85
C ALA A 119 -16.35 -0.98 -0.46
N ALA A 120 -15.25 -1.41 0.16
CA ALA A 120 -14.12 -0.55 0.48
C ALA A 120 -13.49 0.06 -0.78
N ALA A 121 -13.30 -0.73 -1.84
CA ALA A 121 -12.76 -0.25 -3.11
C ALA A 121 -13.69 0.79 -3.77
N ARG A 122 -15.01 0.56 -3.73
CA ARG A 122 -16.02 1.52 -4.20
C ARG A 122 -16.01 2.83 -3.41
N ARG A 123 -15.67 2.82 -2.13
CA ARG A 123 -15.47 4.04 -1.32
C ARG A 123 -14.14 4.75 -1.59
N GLY A 124 -13.25 4.12 -2.36
CA GLY A 124 -11.93 4.66 -2.64
C GLY A 124 -10.86 4.26 -1.61
N ASP A 125 -11.05 3.21 -0.82
CA ASP A 125 -9.93 2.69 0.00
C ASP A 125 -8.83 2.16 -0.94
N PRO A 126 -7.61 2.74 -0.92
CA PRO A 126 -6.59 2.42 -1.91
C PRO A 126 -6.06 0.99 -1.75
N ARG A 127 -6.13 0.41 -0.56
CA ARG A 127 -5.72 -0.98 -0.31
C ARG A 127 -6.72 -1.92 -0.95
N ALA A 128 -8.00 -1.65 -0.77
CA ALA A 128 -9.06 -2.43 -1.38
C ALA A 128 -9.04 -2.30 -2.92
N GLN A 129 -8.84 -1.08 -3.45
CA GLN A 129 -8.66 -0.86 -4.88
C GLN A 129 -7.47 -1.68 -5.43
N TYR A 130 -6.34 -1.71 -4.73
CA TYR A 130 -5.21 -2.56 -5.09
C TYR A 130 -5.58 -4.05 -5.12
N LEU A 131 -6.26 -4.56 -4.08
CA LEU A 131 -6.64 -5.97 -4.00
C LEU A 131 -7.62 -6.38 -5.11
N ILE A 132 -8.66 -5.59 -5.35
CA ILE A 132 -9.64 -5.85 -6.41
C ILE A 132 -9.01 -5.64 -7.79
N GLY A 133 -8.08 -4.69 -7.93
CA GLY A 133 -7.31 -4.50 -9.17
C GLY A 133 -6.48 -5.73 -9.53
N ILE A 134 -5.76 -6.31 -8.57
CA ILE A 134 -5.02 -7.57 -8.78
C ILE A 134 -5.97 -8.73 -9.07
N ALA A 135 -7.12 -8.80 -8.39
CA ALA A 135 -8.12 -9.84 -8.59
C ALA A 135 -8.68 -9.83 -10.04
N HIS A 136 -9.02 -8.65 -10.56
CA HIS A 136 -9.43 -8.48 -11.96
C HIS A 136 -8.30 -8.73 -12.96
N PHE A 137 -7.06 -8.40 -12.62
CA PHE A 137 -5.91 -8.65 -13.49
C PHE A 137 -5.67 -10.15 -13.71
N ASN A 138 -5.78 -10.94 -12.64
CA ASN A 138 -5.58 -12.38 -12.67
C ASN A 138 -6.85 -13.16 -13.06
N GLY A 139 -8.03 -12.56 -12.91
CA GLY A 139 -9.31 -13.27 -12.99
C GLY A 139 -9.54 -14.22 -11.81
N ASP A 140 -8.97 -13.94 -10.64
CA ASP A 140 -9.20 -14.71 -9.42
C ASP A 140 -10.22 -14.02 -8.51
N LEU A 141 -11.21 -14.77 -8.01
CA LEU A 141 -12.36 -14.29 -7.19
C LEU A 141 -13.37 -13.40 -7.92
N VAL A 142 -12.92 -12.59 -8.87
CA VAL A 142 -13.73 -11.74 -9.75
C VAL A 142 -13.42 -12.03 -11.22
N PRO A 143 -14.33 -11.74 -12.17
CA PRO A 143 -14.06 -11.92 -13.59
C PRO A 143 -12.82 -11.13 -14.05
N LEU A 144 -12.07 -11.71 -14.99
CA LEU A 144 -10.93 -11.03 -15.61
C LEU A 144 -11.41 -9.76 -16.35
N ASP A 145 -10.86 -8.62 -15.95
CA ASP A 145 -11.20 -7.30 -16.51
C ASP A 145 -9.96 -6.41 -16.41
N TRP A 146 -9.14 -6.39 -17.45
CA TRP A 146 -7.88 -5.66 -17.46
C TRP A 146 -8.06 -4.14 -17.45
N GLU A 147 -9.17 -3.62 -18.00
CA GLU A 147 -9.47 -2.18 -17.98
C GLU A 147 -9.78 -1.74 -16.55
N ARG A 148 -10.70 -2.44 -15.86
CA ARG A 148 -11.01 -2.17 -14.45
C ARG A 148 -9.82 -2.43 -13.54
N ALA A 149 -9.04 -3.48 -13.80
CA ALA A 149 -7.81 -3.75 -13.06
C ALA A 149 -6.85 -2.56 -13.12
N TYR A 150 -6.59 -2.05 -14.34
CA TYR A 150 -5.69 -0.92 -14.56
C TYR A 150 -6.23 0.37 -13.93
N ALA A 151 -7.54 0.59 -14.00
CA ALA A 151 -8.22 1.74 -13.40
C ALA A 151 -8.06 1.76 -11.87
N LEU A 152 -8.40 0.66 -11.20
CA LEU A 152 -8.28 0.52 -9.75
C LEU A 152 -6.84 0.63 -9.28
N MET A 153 -5.90 0.04 -10.01
CA MET A 153 -4.48 0.16 -9.69
C MET A 153 -3.97 1.60 -9.86
N THR A 154 -4.46 2.32 -10.87
CA THR A 154 -4.16 3.75 -11.08
C THR A 154 -4.64 4.60 -9.91
N LEU A 155 -5.86 4.35 -9.41
CA LEU A 155 -6.41 5.04 -8.24
C LEU A 155 -5.64 4.75 -6.95
N ALA A 156 -5.28 3.48 -6.74
CA ALA A 156 -4.45 3.09 -5.61
C ALA A 156 -3.09 3.79 -5.65
N ASN A 157 -2.47 3.88 -6.84
CA ASN A 157 -1.21 4.59 -7.05
C ASN A 157 -1.34 6.11 -6.82
N ALA A 158 -2.40 6.72 -7.35
CA ALA A 158 -2.68 8.15 -7.16
C ALA A 158 -2.89 8.50 -5.68
N SER A 159 -3.44 7.57 -4.90
CA SER A 159 -3.62 7.68 -3.45
C SER A 159 -2.32 7.43 -2.65
N GLY A 160 -1.18 7.27 -3.34
CA GLY A 160 0.14 7.12 -2.71
C GLY A 160 0.42 5.71 -2.18
N LEU A 161 -0.36 4.69 -2.59
CA LEU A 161 -0.11 3.32 -2.19
C LEU A 161 1.24 2.83 -2.78
N PRO A 162 2.28 2.56 -1.96
CA PRO A 162 3.63 2.31 -2.48
C PRO A 162 3.74 1.09 -3.39
N GLN A 163 2.84 0.12 -3.21
CA GLN A 163 2.83 -1.14 -3.94
C GLN A 163 2.13 -1.01 -5.31
N ALA A 164 1.35 0.05 -5.53
CA ALA A 164 0.57 0.21 -6.75
C ALA A 164 1.44 0.63 -7.95
N ALA A 165 2.42 1.53 -7.76
CA ALA A 165 3.36 1.92 -8.82
C ALA A 165 4.10 0.73 -9.46
N PRO A 166 4.79 -0.16 -8.72
CA PRO A 166 5.44 -1.32 -9.33
C PRO A 166 4.45 -2.32 -9.93
N ALA A 167 3.23 -2.43 -9.38
CA ALA A 167 2.19 -3.27 -9.96
C ALA A 167 1.71 -2.73 -11.32
N LEU A 168 1.54 -1.41 -11.49
CA LEU A 168 1.23 -0.80 -12.79
C LEU A 168 2.31 -1.12 -13.83
N VAL A 169 3.59 -1.02 -13.46
CA VAL A 169 4.70 -1.36 -14.36
C VAL A 169 4.62 -2.82 -14.81
N GLN A 170 4.25 -3.73 -13.92
CA GLN A 170 4.04 -5.13 -14.27
C GLN A 170 2.80 -5.30 -15.16
N MET A 171 1.71 -4.59 -14.88
CA MET A 171 0.50 -4.62 -15.71
C MET A 171 0.78 -4.09 -17.12
N ASP A 172 1.64 -3.07 -17.27
CA ASP A 172 2.04 -2.50 -18.55
C ASP A 172 2.73 -3.52 -19.49
N THR A 173 3.33 -4.59 -18.95
CA THR A 173 3.94 -5.65 -19.76
C THR A 173 2.92 -6.67 -20.29
N HIS A 174 1.70 -6.67 -19.76
CA HIS A 174 0.68 -7.67 -20.07
C HIS A 174 -0.58 -7.08 -20.70
N ILE A 175 -1.00 -5.90 -20.27
CA ILE A 175 -2.24 -5.26 -20.73
C ILE A 175 -1.96 -4.44 -22.00
N PRO A 176 -2.68 -4.66 -23.12
CA PRO A 176 -2.53 -3.85 -24.34
C PRO A 176 -2.74 -2.36 -24.11
N ILE A 177 -2.08 -1.51 -24.91
CA ILE A 177 -2.12 -0.06 -24.73
C ILE A 177 -3.53 0.52 -24.79
N GLU A 178 -4.39 -0.04 -25.64
CA GLU A 178 -5.79 0.38 -25.80
C GLU A 178 -6.58 0.18 -24.49
N GLN A 179 -6.40 -0.98 -23.85
CA GLN A 179 -7.07 -1.29 -22.58
C GLN A 179 -6.49 -0.49 -21.42
N ARG A 180 -5.20 -0.13 -21.45
CA ARG A 180 -4.63 0.79 -20.46
C ARG A 180 -5.18 2.20 -20.59
N GLN A 181 -5.35 2.69 -21.82
CA GLN A 181 -5.98 3.99 -22.08
C GLN A 181 -7.45 4.01 -21.63
N ALA A 182 -8.19 2.93 -21.92
CA ALA A 182 -9.56 2.75 -21.42
C ALA A 182 -9.61 2.69 -19.88
N GLY A 183 -8.72 1.92 -19.26
CA GLY A 183 -8.59 1.86 -17.80
C GLY A 183 -8.24 3.21 -17.17
N ALA A 184 -7.36 4.00 -17.78
CA ALA A 184 -7.06 5.36 -17.31
C ALA A 184 -8.28 6.30 -17.42
N ALA A 185 -9.13 6.13 -18.44
CA ALA A 185 -10.39 6.87 -18.53
C ALA A 185 -11.39 6.40 -17.46
N LEU A 186 -11.52 5.09 -17.25
CA LEU A 186 -12.36 4.46 -16.25
C LEU A 186 -11.95 4.85 -14.80
N ALA A 187 -10.66 5.07 -14.54
CA ALA A 187 -10.19 5.51 -13.24
C ALA A 187 -10.88 6.80 -12.78
N ARG A 188 -11.09 7.76 -13.70
CA ARG A 188 -11.78 9.03 -13.39
C ARG A 188 -13.24 8.80 -13.00
N SER A 189 -13.97 7.93 -13.69
CA SER A 189 -15.36 7.65 -13.33
C SER A 189 -15.45 6.89 -12.00
N LEU A 190 -14.53 5.97 -11.74
CA LEU A 190 -14.45 5.26 -10.46
C LEU A 190 -14.11 6.22 -9.29
N GLU A 191 -13.31 7.26 -9.52
CA GLU A 191 -13.05 8.31 -8.54
C GLU A 191 -14.30 9.12 -8.21
N ASP A 192 -15.08 9.50 -9.23
CA ASP A 192 -16.37 10.19 -9.07
C ASP A 192 -17.38 9.30 -8.30
N GLU A 193 -17.46 8.01 -8.65
CA GLU A 193 -18.26 7.02 -7.94
C GLU A 193 -17.84 6.90 -6.46
N ALA A 194 -16.53 6.91 -6.18
CA ALA A 194 -16.01 6.85 -4.82
C ALA A 194 -16.27 8.12 -4.01
N LEU A 195 -16.28 9.28 -4.65
CA LEU A 195 -16.73 10.51 -4.00
C LEU A 195 -18.21 10.44 -3.67
N ALA A 196 -19.04 10.03 -4.63
CA ALA A 196 -20.48 9.89 -4.44
C ALA A 196 -20.83 8.87 -3.34
N ALA A 197 -20.12 7.73 -3.30
CA ALA A 197 -20.30 6.71 -2.26
C ALA A 197 -20.02 7.27 -0.86
N ARG A 198 -18.92 8.00 -0.68
CA ARG A 198 -18.57 8.63 0.61
C ARG A 198 -19.58 9.70 1.02
N GLN A 199 -20.08 10.50 0.07
CA GLN A 199 -21.10 11.51 0.34
C GLN A 199 -22.42 10.88 0.79
N ALA A 200 -22.84 9.77 0.16
CA ALA A 200 -24.05 9.05 0.55
C ALA A 200 -23.95 8.48 1.97
N GLU A 201 -22.77 8.01 2.39
CA GLU A 201 -22.53 7.51 3.75
C GLU A 201 -22.60 8.63 4.80
N LEU A 202 -22.03 9.80 4.51
CA LEU A 202 -22.14 10.96 5.39
C LEU A 202 -23.60 11.40 5.55
N ALA A 203 -24.35 11.48 4.45
CA ALA A 203 -25.77 11.83 4.49
C ALA A 203 -26.60 10.80 5.28
N ALA A 204 -26.27 9.51 5.18
CA ALA A 204 -26.93 8.46 5.97
C ALA A 204 -26.63 8.60 7.47
N ALA A 205 -25.41 9.02 7.84
CA ALA A 205 -25.04 9.29 9.22
C ALA A 205 -25.80 10.50 9.79
N ASP A 206 -25.91 11.60 9.04
CA ASP A 206 -26.64 12.80 9.47
C ASP A 206 -28.12 12.50 9.76
N LEU A 207 -28.79 11.73 8.90
CA LEU A 207 -30.18 11.31 9.09
C LEU A 207 -30.36 10.38 10.30
N ALA A 208 -29.35 9.56 10.62
CA ALA A 208 -29.38 8.72 11.81
C ALA A 208 -29.25 9.53 13.12
N VAL A 209 -28.60 10.70 13.07
CA VAL A 209 -28.44 11.62 14.21
C VAL A 209 -29.72 12.43 14.47
N GLU A 210 -30.44 12.85 13.43
CA GLU A 210 -31.69 13.62 13.57
C GLU A 210 -32.88 12.79 14.09
N GLY A 211 -32.86 11.47 13.90
CA GLY A 211 -33.95 10.55 14.23
C GLY A 211 -33.96 9.97 15.64
N GLY A 212 -33.44 10.68 16.66
CA GLY A 212 -33.25 10.18 18.04
C GLY A 212 -34.44 9.45 18.70
N VAL A 213 -34.53 8.13 18.45
CA VAL A 213 -35.11 6.96 19.18
C VAL A 213 -36.58 7.05 19.68
N PRO A 214 -37.41 6.04 19.32
CA PRO A 214 -37.62 4.96 20.28
C PRO A 214 -37.24 3.57 19.76
N ARG A 215 -36.80 2.76 20.72
CA ARG A 215 -36.43 1.34 20.62
C ARG A 215 -37.70 0.48 20.54
N ALA A 216 -37.87 -0.33 19.49
CA ALA A 216 -38.67 -1.56 19.52
C ALA A 216 -38.33 -2.42 18.30
N GLY A 217 -38.25 -3.74 18.51
CA GLY A 217 -37.74 -4.71 17.55
C GLY A 217 -38.41 -4.68 16.18
N GLY A 218 -37.58 -4.56 15.15
CA GLY A 218 -37.90 -4.94 13.79
C GLY A 218 -36.78 -5.85 13.30
N SER A 219 -37.08 -7.14 13.16
CA SER A 219 -36.19 -8.10 12.54
C SER A 219 -35.93 -7.70 11.09
N VAL A 220 -34.76 -7.15 10.80
CA VAL A 220 -34.26 -7.11 9.43
C VAL A 220 -33.74 -8.52 9.15
N SER A 221 -34.53 -9.30 8.42
CA SER A 221 -34.12 -10.60 7.92
C SER A 221 -32.84 -10.44 7.08
N ALA A 222 -31.71 -10.90 7.62
CA ALA A 222 -30.53 -11.18 6.83
C ALA A 222 -30.87 -12.27 5.80
N PRO A 223 -30.34 -12.22 4.57
CA PRO A 223 -30.53 -13.31 3.62
C PRO A 223 -29.93 -14.57 4.20
N THR A 224 -30.77 -15.60 4.32
CA THR A 224 -30.39 -16.90 4.88
C THR A 224 -29.52 -17.64 3.88
N LEU A 225 -28.21 -17.69 4.11
CA LEU A 225 -27.34 -18.69 3.49
C LEU A 225 -27.31 -19.91 4.42
N ALA A 226 -28.15 -20.89 4.09
CA ALA A 226 -28.18 -22.17 4.75
C ALA A 226 -27.00 -23.05 4.31
N ASN A 227 -26.35 -23.63 5.32
CA ASN A 227 -25.43 -24.78 5.31
C ASN A 227 -24.01 -24.59 4.73
N ALA A 228 -23.06 -24.38 5.64
CA ALA A 228 -21.66 -24.78 5.49
C ALA A 228 -21.24 -25.71 6.65
N PRO A 229 -20.48 -26.80 6.41
CA PRO A 229 -20.06 -27.72 7.46
C PRO A 229 -18.89 -27.20 8.31
N ALA A 230 -18.77 -27.79 9.51
CA ALA A 230 -17.82 -27.47 10.58
C ALA A 230 -16.33 -27.51 10.18
N PRO A 231 -15.44 -26.77 10.88
CA PRO A 231 -14.04 -26.62 10.50
C PRO A 231 -13.23 -27.87 10.86
N ARG A 232 -12.28 -28.24 9.99
CA ARG A 232 -11.21 -29.19 10.29
C ARG A 232 -9.93 -28.45 10.67
N ALA A 233 -9.19 -29.10 11.57
CA ALA A 233 -7.98 -28.61 12.21
C ALA A 233 -6.80 -28.39 11.24
N ASP A 234 -5.98 -27.42 11.63
CA ASP A 234 -4.58 -27.14 11.25
C ASP A 234 -4.08 -27.76 9.94
N GLN A 235 -4.13 -26.93 8.90
CA GLN A 235 -3.10 -26.97 7.87
C GLN A 235 -2.24 -25.72 8.04
N THR A 236 -0.93 -25.90 8.15
CA THR A 236 0.03 -24.81 7.99
C THR A 236 -0.11 -24.30 6.55
N VAL A 237 -0.95 -23.27 6.37
CA VAL A 237 -1.20 -22.66 5.08
C VAL A 237 0.08 -21.98 4.64
N THR A 238 0.70 -22.49 3.58
CA THR A 238 1.74 -21.78 2.85
C THR A 238 1.10 -20.51 2.28
N VAL A 239 1.33 -19.39 2.95
CA VAL A 239 0.79 -18.08 2.56
C VAL A 239 1.29 -17.78 1.15
N SER A 240 0.38 -17.65 0.18
CA SER A 240 0.74 -17.27 -1.19
C SER A 240 1.52 -15.95 -1.16
N PRO A 241 2.51 -15.75 -2.05
CA PRO A 241 3.27 -14.49 -2.11
C PRO A 241 2.37 -13.26 -2.27
N SER A 242 1.19 -13.41 -2.87
CA SER A 242 0.14 -12.38 -2.95
C SER A 242 -0.44 -12.00 -1.59
N VAL A 243 -0.63 -12.95 -0.67
CA VAL A 243 -1.18 -12.70 0.66
C VAL A 243 -0.11 -12.09 1.58
N ALA A 244 1.15 -12.53 1.47
CA ALA A 244 2.25 -11.89 2.19
C ALA A 244 2.51 -10.45 1.69
N ALA A 245 2.47 -10.23 0.38
CA ALA A 245 2.55 -8.91 -0.22
C ALA A 245 1.34 -8.04 0.15
N ALA A 246 0.13 -8.62 0.18
CA ALA A 246 -1.08 -7.92 0.62
C ALA A 246 -1.04 -7.53 2.10
N ARG A 247 -0.51 -8.39 2.99
CA ARG A 247 -0.30 -8.05 4.41
C ARG A 247 0.66 -6.89 4.58
N ALA A 248 1.81 -6.95 3.91
CA ALA A 248 2.78 -5.86 3.92
C ALA A 248 2.19 -4.58 3.32
N ALA A 249 1.39 -4.72 2.25
CA ALA A 249 0.73 -3.60 1.59
C ALA A 249 -0.30 -2.93 2.49
N VAL A 250 -1.19 -3.71 3.10
CA VAL A 250 -2.22 -3.18 4.00
C VAL A 250 -1.60 -2.51 5.21
N GLU A 251 -0.54 -3.07 5.81
CA GLU A 251 0.09 -2.44 6.98
C GLU A 251 0.83 -1.15 6.61
N GLN A 252 1.59 -1.13 5.52
CA GLN A 252 2.28 0.09 5.05
C GLN A 252 1.30 1.17 4.60
N ALA A 253 0.25 0.79 3.87
CA ALA A 253 -0.80 1.70 3.46
C ALA A 253 -1.56 2.27 4.64
N ARG A 254 -1.79 1.46 5.68
CA ARG A 254 -2.47 1.93 6.88
C ARG A 254 -1.70 3.03 7.59
N GLN A 255 -0.38 2.95 7.55
CA GLN A 255 0.51 3.98 8.04
C GLN A 255 0.50 5.21 7.13
N ALA A 256 0.40 5.02 5.80
CA ALA A 256 0.40 6.11 4.82
C ALA A 256 -0.93 6.87 4.72
N THR A 257 -2.07 6.19 4.89
CA THR A 257 -3.42 6.78 4.74
C THR A 257 -4.02 7.28 6.05
N GLY A 258 -3.24 7.36 7.12
CA GLY A 258 -3.73 7.80 8.43
C GLY A 258 -4.69 6.82 9.11
N THR A 259 -5.04 5.71 8.47
CA THR A 259 -5.89 4.66 9.07
C THR A 259 -5.18 3.90 10.20
N ALA A 260 -4.01 4.34 10.66
CA ALA A 260 -3.36 3.93 11.91
C ALA A 260 -3.69 4.85 13.10
N SER A 261 -4.30 6.01 12.86
CA SER A 261 -4.67 6.99 13.88
C SER A 261 -6.20 6.97 14.13
N PRO A 262 -6.64 6.59 15.35
CA PRO A 262 -8.01 6.79 15.84
C PRO A 262 -8.52 8.22 15.71
N ALA A 263 -7.63 9.23 15.75
CA ALA A 263 -8.02 10.62 15.53
C ALA A 263 -8.49 10.89 14.11
N GLU A 264 -7.96 10.16 13.12
CA GLU A 264 -8.36 10.29 11.72
C GLU A 264 -9.55 9.38 11.39
N ALA A 265 -9.76 8.33 12.18
CA ALA A 265 -10.92 7.46 12.05
C ALA A 265 -12.20 8.05 12.68
N GLY A 266 -12.08 8.68 13.85
CA GLY A 266 -13.20 9.32 14.55
C GLY A 266 -13.51 10.75 14.10
N ALA A 267 -12.57 11.46 13.46
CA ALA A 267 -12.81 12.81 12.93
C ALA A 267 -13.62 12.82 11.63
N SER A 268 -13.67 11.70 10.89
CA SER A 268 -14.46 11.57 9.66
C SER A 268 -15.99 11.60 9.87
N PHE A 269 -16.48 11.46 11.11
CA PHE A 269 -17.91 11.48 11.42
C PHE A 269 -18.37 12.68 12.26
N ALA A 270 -17.47 13.58 12.70
CA ALA A 270 -17.85 14.61 13.67
C ALA A 270 -17.39 16.05 13.35
N ASN A 271 -16.47 16.31 12.41
CA ASN A 271 -16.14 17.69 12.03
C ASN A 271 -15.58 17.79 10.60
N ALA A 272 -16.37 18.34 9.68
CA ALA A 272 -15.83 18.93 8.46
C ALA A 272 -15.14 20.26 8.82
N ALA A 273 -13.83 20.23 9.06
CA ALA A 273 -13.02 21.45 9.02
C ALA A 273 -12.49 21.63 7.58
N PRO A 274 -12.49 22.86 7.04
CA PRO A 274 -12.06 23.11 5.67
C PRO A 274 -10.58 22.76 5.51
N VAL A 275 -10.29 21.99 4.47
CA VAL A 275 -8.94 21.73 3.99
C VAL A 275 -8.26 23.08 3.75
N THR A 276 -7.28 23.41 4.59
CA THR A 276 -6.44 24.58 4.38
C THR A 276 -5.45 24.22 3.28
N ILE A 277 -5.69 24.69 2.06
CA ILE A 277 -4.73 24.60 0.97
C ILE A 277 -3.53 25.46 1.35
N ALA A 278 -2.36 24.84 1.52
CA ALA A 278 -1.11 25.56 1.69
C ALA A 278 -0.88 26.48 0.47
N PRO A 279 -0.46 27.74 0.66
CA PRO A 279 -0.31 28.68 -0.45
C PRO A 279 0.78 28.20 -1.40
N THR A 280 0.42 28.09 -2.68
CA THR A 280 1.33 27.80 -3.79
C THR A 280 2.49 28.80 -3.82
N PRO A 281 3.77 28.37 -3.96
CA PRO A 281 4.85 29.29 -4.25
C PRO A 281 4.63 29.94 -5.62
N ARG A 282 4.74 31.27 -5.64
CA ARG A 282 4.54 32.17 -6.78
C ARG A 282 5.57 31.87 -7.89
N PRO A 283 5.18 31.82 -9.17
CA PRO A 283 6.14 31.69 -10.27
C PRO A 283 6.89 33.01 -10.49
N GLU A 284 8.22 32.94 -10.55
CA GLU A 284 9.11 34.03 -10.94
C GLU A 284 9.13 34.20 -12.48
N PRO A 285 9.24 35.42 -13.04
CA PRO A 285 8.89 35.69 -14.44
C PRO A 285 10.03 35.35 -15.42
N ALA A 286 9.63 34.82 -16.58
CA ALA A 286 10.51 34.64 -17.73
C ALA A 286 10.85 35.99 -18.40
N PRO A 287 12.07 36.18 -18.93
CA PRO A 287 12.33 37.22 -19.90
C PRO A 287 12.23 36.71 -21.35
N ALA A 288 11.41 37.45 -22.10
CA ALA A 288 11.57 37.91 -23.49
C ALA A 288 11.89 36.91 -24.62
N ARG A 289 10.85 36.69 -25.43
CA ARG A 289 10.85 36.26 -26.82
C ARG A 289 11.69 37.19 -27.72
N VAL A 290 12.50 36.61 -28.60
CA VAL A 290 12.84 37.21 -29.90
C VAL A 290 12.29 36.29 -30.98
N ALA A 291 11.40 36.83 -31.81
CA ALA A 291 10.91 36.21 -33.03
C ALA A 291 11.63 36.83 -34.23
N ARG A 292 12.01 36.00 -35.21
CA ARG A 292 12.13 36.26 -36.67
C ARG A 292 12.64 34.96 -37.32
N ILE A 293 12.29 34.49 -38.51
CA ILE A 293 11.27 34.64 -39.56
C ILE A 293 11.35 33.28 -40.31
N PRO A 294 10.26 32.73 -40.87
CA PRO A 294 10.28 31.48 -41.62
C PRO A 294 10.73 31.70 -43.07
N ASP A 295 11.45 30.74 -43.65
CA ASP A 295 11.48 30.56 -45.11
C ASP A 295 11.66 29.09 -45.54
N ALA A 296 10.71 28.68 -46.38
CA ALA A 296 10.75 27.75 -47.51
C ALA A 296 11.47 26.38 -47.42
N ALA A 297 10.63 25.34 -47.41
CA ALA A 297 10.58 24.22 -48.36
C ALA A 297 11.87 23.42 -48.69
N THR A 298 11.83 22.11 -48.40
CA THR A 298 11.79 21.06 -49.45
C THR A 298 11.55 19.68 -48.82
N ALA A 299 10.69 18.90 -49.46
CA ALA A 299 10.48 17.49 -49.18
C ALA A 299 11.57 16.65 -49.86
N VAL A 300 12.17 15.69 -49.15
CA VAL A 300 12.79 14.50 -49.74
C VAL A 300 12.59 13.31 -48.80
N VAL A 301 11.89 12.30 -49.31
CA VAL A 301 11.88 10.93 -48.77
C VAL A 301 13.14 10.21 -49.31
N SER A 302 13.93 9.54 -48.45
CA SER A 302 14.44 8.15 -48.62
C SER A 302 15.67 7.79 -47.76
N ALA A 303 15.57 6.63 -47.06
CA ALA A 303 16.61 5.62 -46.78
C ALA A 303 17.56 5.79 -45.54
N PRO A 304 18.21 4.69 -45.06
CA PRO A 304 18.22 4.27 -43.65
C PRO A 304 19.46 4.71 -42.86
N VAL A 305 19.32 4.81 -41.54
CA VAL A 305 20.42 5.13 -40.61
C VAL A 305 21.47 4.01 -40.59
N PRO A 306 22.78 4.31 -40.72
CA PRO A 306 23.84 3.30 -40.76
C PRO A 306 24.08 2.65 -39.39
N ALA A 307 24.34 1.34 -39.41
CA ALA A 307 24.73 0.55 -38.25
C ALA A 307 26.02 1.10 -37.61
N ALA A 308 25.93 1.49 -36.34
CA ALA A 308 27.09 1.87 -35.54
C ALA A 308 28.06 0.67 -35.43
N THR A 309 29.28 0.89 -35.89
CA THR A 309 30.38 -0.09 -35.83
C THR A 309 30.68 -0.44 -34.37
N GLN A 310 30.38 -1.67 -33.96
CA GLN A 310 30.70 -2.17 -32.62
C GLN A 310 32.22 -2.19 -32.45
N ARG A 311 32.74 -1.33 -31.56
CA ARG A 311 34.16 -1.35 -31.21
C ARG A 311 34.40 -2.49 -30.22
N SER A 312 35.06 -3.56 -30.66
CA SER A 312 35.41 -4.71 -29.81
C SER A 312 36.86 -4.59 -29.32
N GLY A 313 37.05 -4.56 -28.00
CA GLY A 313 38.37 -4.54 -27.37
C GLY A 313 38.32 -5.28 -26.02
N PRO A 314 39.43 -5.85 -25.54
CA PRO A 314 39.44 -6.78 -24.41
C PRO A 314 39.26 -6.10 -23.05
N TRP A 315 39.28 -4.77 -23.01
CA TRP A 315 39.12 -3.98 -21.80
C TRP A 315 37.67 -3.52 -21.61
N ARG A 316 37.26 -3.46 -20.34
CA ARG A 316 35.93 -3.07 -19.88
C ARG A 316 36.05 -2.06 -18.74
N VAL A 317 35.00 -1.29 -18.52
CA VAL A 317 34.86 -0.37 -17.38
C VAL A 317 33.61 -0.77 -16.61
N GLN A 318 33.79 -1.26 -15.39
CA GLN A 318 32.70 -1.54 -14.47
C GLN A 318 32.21 -0.24 -13.84
N LEU A 319 30.91 0.01 -13.98
CA LEU A 319 30.23 1.22 -13.51
C LEU A 319 29.55 1.02 -12.14
N GLY A 320 29.33 -0.23 -11.74
CA GLY A 320 28.75 -0.55 -10.43
C GLY A 320 28.31 -2.00 -10.30
N ALA A 321 27.97 -2.40 -9.07
CA ALA A 321 27.35 -3.68 -8.75
C ALA A 321 26.03 -3.41 -7.99
N PHE A 322 24.93 -3.96 -8.48
CA PHE A 322 23.58 -3.64 -8.02
C PHE A 322 22.88 -4.90 -7.51
N GLY A 323 22.25 -4.83 -6.33
CA GLY A 323 21.39 -5.92 -5.86
C GLY A 323 20.11 -6.14 -6.68
N VAL A 324 19.77 -5.17 -7.54
CA VAL A 324 18.59 -5.19 -8.42
C VAL A 324 19.01 -4.75 -9.82
N ALA A 325 18.76 -5.58 -10.84
CA ALA A 325 19.18 -5.33 -12.22
C ALA A 325 18.63 -4.01 -12.79
N GLY A 326 17.41 -3.61 -12.44
CA GLY A 326 16.82 -2.33 -12.88
C GLY A 326 17.59 -1.08 -12.41
N ASN A 327 18.32 -1.15 -11.30
CA ASN A 327 19.17 -0.03 -10.86
C ASN A 327 20.40 0.12 -11.78
N ALA A 328 20.93 -1.00 -12.28
CA ALA A 328 22.01 -1.00 -13.27
C ALA A 328 21.54 -0.37 -14.59
N GLU A 329 20.32 -0.66 -15.02
CA GLU A 329 19.75 -0.08 -16.24
C GLU A 329 19.53 1.44 -16.13
N ARG A 330 19.05 1.91 -14.98
CA ARG A 330 18.92 3.34 -14.70
C ARG A 330 20.25 4.07 -14.65
N LEU A 331 21.32 3.42 -14.13
CA LEU A 331 22.66 4.00 -14.22
C LEU A 331 23.12 4.04 -15.69
N TRP A 332 22.94 2.95 -16.45
CA TRP A 332 23.32 2.90 -17.85
C TRP A 332 22.65 4.00 -18.68
N ALA A 333 21.34 4.20 -18.54
CA ALA A 333 20.59 5.22 -19.26
C ALA A 333 21.15 6.65 -19.04
N ARG A 334 21.69 6.94 -17.85
CA ARG A 334 22.30 8.24 -17.53
C ARG A 334 23.71 8.41 -18.09
N VAL A 335 24.46 7.32 -18.25
CA VAL A 335 25.85 7.39 -18.71
C VAL A 335 26.02 7.04 -20.18
N ALA A 336 25.06 6.37 -20.81
CA ALA A 336 25.16 5.86 -22.19
C ALA A 336 25.29 6.94 -23.26
N SER A 337 24.76 8.14 -23.02
CA SER A 337 24.89 9.29 -23.93
C SER A 337 26.21 10.04 -23.75
N ARG A 338 26.99 9.72 -22.72
CA ARG A 338 28.23 10.42 -22.43
C ARG A 338 29.36 9.95 -23.35
N PRO A 339 30.29 10.83 -23.75
CA PRO A 339 31.35 10.48 -24.72
C PRO A 339 32.24 9.33 -24.25
N GLU A 340 32.39 9.11 -22.95
CA GLU A 340 33.21 8.03 -22.40
C GLU A 340 32.59 6.64 -22.63
N VAL A 341 31.25 6.54 -22.72
CA VAL A 341 30.47 5.28 -22.79
C VAL A 341 29.64 5.17 -24.08
N ALA A 342 29.46 6.27 -24.83
CA ALA A 342 28.70 6.29 -26.06
C ALA A 342 29.26 5.31 -27.10
N GLY A 343 28.38 4.47 -27.64
CA GLY A 343 28.74 3.42 -28.60
C GLY A 343 29.50 2.23 -28.01
N ARG A 344 29.62 2.13 -26.67
CA ARG A 344 30.17 0.96 -25.97
C ARG A 344 29.09 -0.08 -25.74
N GLU A 345 29.49 -1.35 -25.75
CA GLU A 345 28.57 -2.45 -25.48
C GLU A 345 28.20 -2.47 -23.99
N ARG A 346 26.90 -2.64 -23.72
CA ARG A 346 26.35 -2.76 -22.37
C ARG A 346 26.38 -4.22 -21.91
N LEU A 347 27.05 -4.50 -20.80
CA LEU A 347 27.03 -5.81 -20.18
C LEU A 347 26.45 -5.78 -18.78
N LEU A 348 25.46 -6.64 -18.57
CA LEU A 348 24.87 -6.93 -17.26
C LEU A 348 25.28 -8.36 -16.88
N LEU A 349 26.31 -8.47 -16.05
CA LEU A 349 26.85 -9.76 -15.63
C LEU A 349 26.27 -10.12 -14.25
N PRO A 350 25.39 -11.12 -14.13
CA PRO A 350 24.96 -11.61 -12.82
C PRO A 350 26.16 -12.27 -12.11
N THR A 351 26.46 -11.84 -10.89
CA THR A 351 27.48 -12.45 -10.04
C THR A 351 26.94 -12.67 -8.63
N GLY A 352 26.52 -13.90 -8.33
CA GLY A 352 25.87 -14.22 -7.06
C GLY A 352 24.55 -13.44 -6.91
N ARG A 353 24.41 -12.66 -5.83
CA ARG A 353 23.21 -11.86 -5.53
C ARG A 353 23.23 -10.43 -6.12
N VAL A 354 24.24 -10.09 -6.92
CA VAL A 354 24.38 -8.74 -7.51
C VAL A 354 24.63 -8.80 -9.01
N THR A 355 24.14 -7.79 -9.73
CA THR A 355 24.37 -7.60 -11.17
C THR A 355 25.45 -6.53 -11.35
N ARG A 356 26.56 -6.89 -12.01
CA ARG A 356 27.62 -5.94 -12.37
C ARG A 356 27.29 -5.28 -13.70
N LEU A 357 27.30 -3.95 -13.72
CA LEU A 357 27.17 -3.17 -14.94
C LEU A 357 28.56 -2.85 -15.49
N GLN A 358 28.83 -3.25 -16.73
CA GLN A 358 30.10 -2.98 -17.40
C GLN A 358 29.88 -2.38 -18.79
N ALA A 359 30.67 -1.36 -19.12
CA ALA A 359 30.85 -0.86 -20.48
C ALA A 359 32.00 -1.61 -21.14
N ALA A 360 31.78 -2.16 -22.33
CA ALA A 360 32.73 -3.00 -23.05
C ALA A 360 33.22 -2.37 -24.35
N GLY A 361 34.37 -2.84 -24.84
CA GLY A 361 34.87 -2.44 -26.15
C GLY A 361 36.02 -1.44 -26.13
N TYR A 362 36.81 -1.38 -25.05
CA TYR A 362 37.99 -0.51 -24.98
C TYR A 362 39.22 -1.24 -25.56
N ALA A 363 39.95 -0.56 -26.46
CA ALA A 363 41.05 -1.17 -27.21
C ALA A 363 42.28 -1.44 -26.33
N SER A 364 42.58 -0.54 -25.39
CA SER A 364 43.68 -0.68 -24.44
C SER A 364 43.27 -0.37 -23.00
N GLN A 365 44.13 -0.72 -22.05
CA GLN A 365 43.99 -0.34 -20.63
C GLN A 365 43.95 1.18 -20.49
N GLY A 366 44.79 1.90 -21.26
CA GLY A 366 44.85 3.36 -21.26
C GLY A 366 43.52 3.99 -21.67
N ASP A 367 42.85 3.43 -22.69
CA ASP A 367 41.55 3.92 -23.15
C ASP A 367 40.45 3.70 -22.09
N ALA A 368 40.44 2.52 -21.46
CA ALA A 368 39.49 2.22 -20.38
C ALA A 368 39.74 3.10 -19.15
N GLN A 369 41.00 3.37 -18.82
CA GLN A 369 41.37 4.24 -17.70
C GLN A 369 41.02 5.70 -17.99
N ALA A 370 41.24 6.19 -19.21
CA ALA A 370 40.85 7.54 -19.62
C ALA A 370 39.33 7.73 -19.53
N ALA A 371 38.55 6.74 -19.99
CA ALA A 371 37.10 6.74 -19.88
C ALA A 371 36.62 6.73 -18.42
N CYS A 372 37.22 5.89 -17.57
CA CYS A 372 36.91 5.85 -16.14
C CYS A 372 37.28 7.19 -15.44
N ASN A 373 38.42 7.80 -15.77
CA ASN A 373 38.78 9.10 -15.22
C ASN A 373 37.79 10.22 -15.64
N GLY A 374 37.29 10.20 -16.88
CA GLY A 374 36.24 11.12 -17.34
C GLY A 374 34.94 10.94 -16.56
N LEU A 375 34.53 9.69 -16.34
CA LEU A 375 33.36 9.35 -15.54
C LEU A 375 33.49 9.82 -14.07
N ARG A 376 34.66 9.65 -13.44
CA ARG A 376 34.90 10.14 -12.07
C ARG A 376 34.81 11.66 -11.96
N ARG A 377 35.32 12.41 -12.94
CA ARG A 377 35.17 13.88 -12.97
C ARG A 377 33.70 14.30 -13.09
N ALA A 378 32.87 13.46 -13.69
CA ALA A 378 31.42 13.67 -13.79
C ALA A 378 30.63 13.10 -12.59
N GLY A 379 31.31 12.62 -11.54
CA GLY A 379 30.69 12.12 -10.31
C GLY A 379 30.27 10.65 -10.36
N PHE A 380 30.75 9.86 -11.33
CA PHE A 380 30.46 8.44 -11.42
C PHE A 380 31.64 7.58 -10.95
N GLU A 381 31.36 6.62 -10.08
CA GLU A 381 32.33 5.60 -9.68
C GLU A 381 32.56 4.57 -10.79
N CYS A 382 33.81 4.14 -10.95
CA CYS A 382 34.17 3.15 -11.96
C CYS A 382 35.46 2.40 -11.63
N LEU A 383 35.59 1.21 -12.21
CA LEU A 383 36.75 0.33 -12.12
C LEU A 383 37.11 -0.22 -13.51
N VAL A 384 38.38 -0.16 -13.89
CA VAL A 384 38.86 -0.76 -15.14
C VAL A 384 39.07 -2.26 -14.93
N THR A 385 38.52 -3.07 -15.83
CA THR A 385 38.64 -4.53 -15.80
C THR A 385 39.03 -5.06 -17.17
N ARG A 386 39.71 -6.20 -17.21
CA ARG A 386 39.97 -6.95 -18.44
C ARG A 386 39.05 -8.18 -18.45
N ASN A 387 38.68 -8.62 -19.65
CA ASN A 387 38.06 -9.93 -19.84
C ASN A 387 38.80 -11.06 -19.13
#